data_AF-A0A969TKG5-F1
#
_entry.id   AF-A0A969TKG5-F1
#
_cell.length_a   1.000
_cell.length_b   1.000
_cell.length_c   1.000
_cell.angle_alpha   90.00
_cell.angle_beta   90.00
_cell.angle_gamma   90.00
#
_symmetry.space_group_name_H-M   'P 1'
#
loop_
_entity.id
_entity.type
_entity.pdbx_description
1 polymer ?
#
loop_
_entity_poly.entity_id
_entity_poly.type
_entity_poly.pdbx_seq_one_letter_code
_entity_poly.pdbx_strand_id
1 'polypeptide(L)'
;MPAFASDSALRSALRSIEEELENRGVRVPPEARGAYQDLYLENTVLRLYAITWILPLTPDTQGWTLLVVLGTPSDTHLPVGTQLRVQDETQLLVEQVLEEEFPDAYLYAQVGGTWNERFWVTIDITPGTP
;
A
#
# COMPACT_ATOMS: atom_id res chain seq x y z
N MET A 1 9.65 18.04 -3.44
CA MET A 1 8.69 17.07 -2.89
C MET A 1 7.81 16.60 -4.04
N PRO A 2 7.68 15.30 -4.31
CA PRO A 2 6.75 14.81 -5.31
C PRO A 2 5.31 15.06 -4.85
N ALA A 3 4.41 15.29 -5.81
CA ALA A 3 3.01 15.60 -5.56
C ALA A 3 2.16 14.33 -5.74
N PHE A 4 1.36 14.00 -4.72
CA PHE A 4 0.35 12.95 -4.82
C PHE A 4 -0.89 13.47 -5.57
N ALA A 5 -1.49 12.64 -6.42
CA ALA A 5 -2.67 13.01 -7.22
C ALA A 5 -4.00 12.89 -6.44
N SER A 6 -5.02 13.63 -6.89
CA SER A 6 -6.28 13.96 -6.20
C SER A 6 -7.19 12.78 -5.76
N ASP A 7 -8.01 13.03 -4.72
CA ASP A 7 -8.95 12.12 -4.02
C ASP A 7 -9.96 11.39 -4.95
N SER A 8 -10.39 11.99 -6.06
CA SER A 8 -11.40 11.37 -6.95
C SER A 8 -10.85 10.28 -7.86
N ALA A 9 -9.65 10.47 -8.41
CA ALA A 9 -8.97 9.46 -9.23
C ALA A 9 -8.56 8.25 -8.37
N LEU A 10 -8.11 8.53 -7.15
CA LEU A 10 -7.85 7.52 -6.15
C LEU A 10 -9.10 6.67 -5.87
N ARG A 11 -10.25 7.27 -5.58
CA ARG A 11 -11.48 6.53 -5.28
C ARG A 11 -11.91 5.60 -6.42
N SER A 12 -11.72 6.01 -7.67
CA SER A 12 -12.01 5.14 -8.81
C SER A 12 -11.04 3.95 -8.91
N ALA A 13 -9.77 4.17 -8.62
CA ALA A 13 -8.75 3.11 -8.65
C ALA A 13 -8.86 2.15 -7.46
N LEU A 14 -9.17 2.67 -6.27
CA LEU A 14 -9.41 1.86 -5.08
C LEU A 14 -10.62 0.95 -5.26
N ARG A 15 -11.69 1.41 -5.91
CA ARG A 15 -12.88 0.59 -6.14
C ARG A 15 -12.57 -0.73 -6.88
N SER A 16 -11.60 -0.73 -7.79
CA SER A 16 -11.17 -1.96 -8.49
C SER A 16 -10.43 -2.95 -7.58
N ILE A 17 -9.79 -2.45 -6.52
CA ILE A 17 -8.99 -3.26 -5.59
C ILE A 17 -9.77 -3.55 -4.29
N GLU A 18 -10.84 -2.81 -4.03
CA GLU A 18 -11.67 -2.87 -2.83
C GLU A 18 -12.33 -4.24 -2.65
N GLU A 19 -12.88 -4.82 -3.71
CA GLU A 19 -13.47 -6.17 -3.65
C GLU A 19 -12.44 -7.22 -3.24
N GLU A 20 -11.20 -7.11 -3.73
CA GLU A 20 -10.15 -8.07 -3.42
C GLU A 20 -9.56 -7.84 -2.02
N LEU A 21 -9.42 -6.58 -1.59
CA LEU A 21 -9.06 -6.22 -0.22
C LEU A 21 -10.11 -6.73 0.78
N GLU A 22 -11.40 -6.57 0.47
CA GLU A 22 -12.50 -7.07 1.32
C GLU A 22 -12.48 -8.61 1.42
N ASN A 23 -12.22 -9.30 0.31
CA ASN A 23 -12.03 -10.76 0.29
C ASN A 23 -10.85 -11.20 1.16
N ARG A 24 -9.80 -10.36 1.25
CA ARG A 24 -8.64 -10.58 2.13
C ARG A 24 -8.86 -10.03 3.55
N GLY A 25 -10.07 -9.56 3.88
CA GLY A 25 -10.46 -9.11 5.22
C GLY A 25 -10.14 -7.65 5.54
N VAL A 26 -9.62 -6.88 4.58
CA VAL A 26 -9.32 -5.46 4.71
C VAL A 26 -10.53 -4.64 4.29
N ARG A 27 -11.15 -3.92 5.23
CA ARG A 27 -12.25 -2.98 4.96
C ARG A 27 -11.75 -1.56 5.00
N VAL A 28 -11.85 -0.85 3.88
CA VAL A 28 -11.49 0.57 3.80
C VAL A 28 -12.73 1.40 4.13
N PRO A 29 -12.71 2.24 5.18
CA PRO A 29 -13.88 3.03 5.54
C PRO A 29 -14.11 4.19 4.55
N PRO A 30 -15.35 4.68 4.39
CA PRO A 30 -15.67 5.72 3.40
C PRO A 30 -14.97 7.06 3.67
N GLU A 31 -14.69 7.36 4.94
CA GLU A 31 -13.91 8.52 5.40
C GLU A 31 -12.41 8.43 5.10
N ALA A 32 -11.92 7.28 4.62
CA ALA A 32 -10.53 7.14 4.24
C ALA A 32 -10.12 8.18 3.19
N ARG A 33 -8.92 8.70 3.40
CA ARG A 33 -8.23 9.64 2.51
C ARG A 33 -6.98 8.96 2.02
N GLY A 34 -6.60 9.22 0.80
CA GLY A 34 -5.33 8.71 0.35
C GLY A 34 -4.76 9.50 -0.80
N ALA A 35 -3.74 8.90 -1.34
CA ALA A 35 -2.90 9.43 -2.36
C ALA A 35 -2.36 8.26 -3.17
N TYR A 36 -1.94 8.51 -4.41
CA TYR A 36 -1.11 7.57 -5.13
C TYR A 36 0.08 8.26 -5.76
N GLN A 37 1.11 7.45 -6.00
CA GLN A 37 2.30 7.85 -6.71
C GLN A 37 2.74 6.76 -7.67
N ASP A 38 3.04 7.15 -8.91
CA ASP A 38 3.69 6.27 -9.87
C ASP A 38 5.20 6.25 -9.61
N LEU A 39 5.75 5.04 -9.54
CA LEU A 39 7.16 4.77 -9.31
C LEU A 39 7.73 4.10 -10.55
N TYR A 40 8.84 4.63 -11.03
CA TYR A 40 9.52 4.12 -12.23
C TYR A 40 10.74 3.34 -11.77
N LEU A 41 10.65 2.01 -11.81
CA LEU A 41 11.75 1.11 -11.47
C LEU A 41 12.17 0.38 -12.74
N GLU A 42 13.38 0.70 -13.22
CA GLU A 42 13.93 0.17 -14.48
C GLU A 42 12.93 0.28 -15.65
N ASN A 43 12.39 -0.86 -16.12
CA ASN A 43 11.47 -0.95 -17.24
C ASN A 43 10.00 -1.13 -16.81
N THR A 44 9.70 -1.01 -15.51
CA THR A 44 8.38 -1.21 -14.95
C THR A 44 7.87 0.07 -14.29
N VAL A 45 6.59 0.38 -14.52
CA VAL A 45 5.89 1.42 -13.78
C VAL A 45 5.04 0.74 -12.72
N LEU A 46 5.32 1.04 -11.47
CA LEU A 46 4.51 0.64 -10.31
C LEU A 46 3.64 1.82 -9.88
N ARG A 47 2.53 1.53 -9.22
CA ARG A 47 1.69 2.53 -8.56
C ARG A 47 1.56 2.18 -7.09
N LEU A 48 2.00 3.09 -6.24
CA LEU A 48 1.85 3.01 -4.80
C LEU A 48 0.66 3.84 -4.37
N TYR A 49 -0.33 3.20 -3.79
CA TYR A 49 -1.43 3.86 -3.08
C TYR A 49 -1.10 3.91 -1.59
N ALA A 50 -1.25 5.09 -0.98
CA ALA A 50 -1.17 5.28 0.45
C ALA A 50 -2.52 5.82 0.93
N ILE A 51 -3.20 5.04 1.76
CA ILE A 51 -4.57 5.29 2.21
C ILE A 51 -4.53 5.35 3.73
N THR A 52 -5.20 6.33 4.29
CA THR A 52 -5.21 6.59 5.73
C THR A 52 -6.62 6.90 6.21
N TRP A 53 -6.92 6.43 7.41
CA TRP A 53 -8.14 6.81 8.11
C TRP A 53 -7.87 6.87 9.61
N ILE A 54 -8.67 7.66 10.31
CA ILE A 54 -8.58 7.80 11.76
C ILE A 54 -9.21 6.56 12.38
N LEU A 55 -8.51 5.99 13.38
CA LEU A 55 -9.03 4.93 14.23
C LEU A 55 -9.15 5.49 15.65
N PRO A 56 -10.36 5.64 16.21
CA PRO A 56 -10.50 6.01 17.60
C PRO A 56 -10.04 4.84 18.49
N LEU A 57 -8.91 4.98 19.19
CA LEU A 57 -8.45 3.95 20.15
C LEU A 57 -9.09 4.14 21.51
N THR A 58 -9.16 5.37 22.01
CA THR A 58 -9.86 5.75 23.24
C THR A 58 -10.49 7.15 23.07
N PRO A 59 -11.33 7.64 24.01
CA PRO A 59 -11.87 9.00 23.95
C PRO A 59 -10.80 10.09 23.86
N ASP A 60 -9.61 9.83 24.41
CA ASP A 60 -8.53 10.80 24.55
C ASP A 60 -7.32 10.51 23.64
N THR A 61 -7.27 9.33 23.00
CA THR A 61 -6.25 8.97 22.02
C THR A 61 -6.87 8.59 20.68
N GLN A 62 -6.55 9.41 19.70
CA GLN A 62 -6.77 9.09 18.29
C GLN A 62 -5.53 8.35 17.77
N GLY A 63 -5.74 7.26 17.06
CA GLY A 63 -4.74 6.69 16.18
C GLY A 63 -5.22 6.79 14.75
N TRP A 64 -4.44 6.21 13.86
CA TRP A 64 -4.74 6.17 12.45
C TRP A 64 -4.25 4.84 11.89
N THR A 65 -4.79 4.48 10.74
CA THR A 65 -4.32 3.33 9.97
C THR A 65 -3.67 3.83 8.70
N LEU A 66 -2.56 3.21 8.32
CA LEU A 66 -1.96 3.29 6.99
C LEU A 66 -2.21 1.98 6.26
N LEU A 67 -2.89 2.05 5.14
CA LEU A 67 -2.97 0.97 4.16
C LEU A 67 -2.16 1.39 2.94
N VAL A 68 -1.18 0.57 2.61
CA VAL A 68 -0.35 0.70 1.43
C VAL A 68 -0.76 -0.38 0.45
N VAL A 69 -0.99 -0.01 -0.81
CA VAL A 69 -1.25 -0.97 -1.88
C VAL A 69 -0.28 -0.68 -3.01
N LEU A 70 0.48 -1.68 -3.42
CA LEU A 70 1.41 -1.63 -4.54
C LEU A 70 0.83 -2.45 -5.68
N GLY A 71 0.63 -1.82 -6.84
CA GLY A 71 0.20 -2.50 -8.05
C GLY A 71 0.86 -1.87 -9.28
N THR A 72 0.26 -2.04 -10.45
CA THR A 72 0.69 -1.36 -11.67
C THR A 72 -0.40 -0.39 -12.17
N PRO A 73 -0.05 0.74 -12.83
CA PRO A 73 -1.03 1.67 -13.38
C PRO A 73 -1.98 1.06 -14.41
N SER A 74 -1.53 0.01 -15.11
CA SER A 74 -2.24 -0.65 -16.20
C SER A 74 -3.03 -1.88 -15.73
N ASP A 75 -3.10 -2.12 -14.42
CA ASP A 75 -3.74 -3.30 -13.82
C ASP A 75 -3.15 -4.63 -14.35
N THR A 76 -1.88 -4.58 -14.72
CA THR A 76 -1.04 -5.72 -15.10
C THR A 76 -0.39 -6.35 -13.87
N HIS A 77 0.04 -7.61 -13.98
CA HIS A 77 0.74 -8.32 -12.91
C HIS A 77 2.00 -7.59 -12.46
N LEU A 78 2.24 -7.60 -11.15
CA LEU A 78 3.51 -7.15 -10.58
C LEU A 78 4.65 -8.11 -11.01
N PRO A 79 5.88 -7.60 -11.18
CA PRO A 79 7.04 -8.45 -11.41
C PRO A 79 7.26 -9.42 -10.24
N VAL A 80 7.51 -10.69 -10.53
CA VAL A 80 7.95 -11.68 -9.53
C VAL A 80 9.18 -11.16 -8.79
N GLY A 81 9.23 -11.40 -7.48
CA GLY A 81 10.31 -10.91 -6.63
C GLY A 81 10.15 -9.44 -6.22
N THR A 82 9.02 -8.79 -6.56
CA THR A 82 8.64 -7.51 -5.97
C THR A 82 8.43 -7.69 -4.47
N GLN A 83 9.04 -6.81 -3.67
CA GLN A 83 8.96 -6.81 -2.23
C GLN A 83 8.37 -5.48 -1.75
N LEU A 84 7.42 -5.56 -0.83
CA LEU A 84 6.84 -4.42 -0.13
C LEU A 84 7.17 -4.54 1.36
N ARG A 85 7.91 -3.55 1.88
CA ARG A 85 8.34 -3.52 3.28
C ARG A 85 7.82 -2.26 3.95
N VAL A 86 7.20 -2.41 5.11
CA VAL A 86 6.75 -1.31 5.97
C VAL A 86 7.44 -1.44 7.32
N GLN A 87 8.13 -0.38 7.73
CA GLN A 87 8.86 -0.32 9.00
C GLN A 87 8.51 0.97 9.75
N ASP A 88 8.61 0.94 11.07
CA ASP A 88 8.59 2.13 11.92
C ASP A 88 10.03 2.56 12.29
N GLU A 89 10.16 3.45 13.27
CA GLU A 89 11.47 3.94 13.76
C GLU A 89 12.33 2.85 14.42
N THR A 90 11.73 1.73 14.79
CA THR A 90 12.31 0.70 15.65
C THR A 90 12.46 -0.65 14.96
N GLN A 91 11.53 -1.03 14.08
CA GLN A 91 11.44 -2.37 13.52
C GLN A 91 10.66 -2.45 12.20
N LEU A 92 10.89 -3.55 11.49
CA LEU A 92 10.07 -3.98 10.36
C LEU A 92 8.72 -4.47 10.89
N LEU A 93 7.63 -3.91 10.37
CA LEU A 93 6.26 -4.25 10.75
C LEU A 93 5.62 -5.25 9.78
N VAL A 94 5.84 -5.05 8.48
CA VAL A 94 5.28 -5.89 7.43
C VAL A 94 6.32 -6.08 6.33
N GLU A 95 6.45 -7.31 5.84
CA GLU A 95 7.19 -7.66 4.64
C GLU A 95 6.32 -8.60 3.81
N GLN A 96 6.10 -8.24 2.55
CA GLN A 96 5.44 -9.08 1.57
C GLN A 96 6.35 -9.22 0.36
N VAL A 97 6.40 -10.44 -0.17
CA VAL A 97 7.17 -10.79 -1.37
C VAL A 97 6.21 -11.45 -2.35
N LEU A 98 6.23 -11.00 -3.60
CA LEU A 98 5.49 -11.65 -4.66
C LEU A 98 6.24 -12.91 -5.10
N GLU A 99 5.67 -14.06 -4.80
CA GLU A 99 6.22 -15.37 -5.18
C GLU A 99 5.69 -15.84 -6.54
N GLU A 100 6.46 -16.69 -7.23
CA GLU A 100 6.11 -17.20 -8.59
C GLU A 100 4.79 -17.95 -8.66
N GLU A 101 4.38 -18.58 -7.56
CA GLU A 101 3.22 -19.46 -7.51
C GLU A 101 1.88 -18.69 -7.51
N PHE A 102 1.92 -17.40 -7.15
CA PHE A 102 0.76 -16.51 -7.11
C PHE A 102 1.14 -15.13 -7.63
N PRO A 103 1.07 -14.89 -8.95
CA PRO A 103 1.24 -13.56 -9.52
C PRO A 103 0.01 -12.70 -9.18
N ASP A 104 -0.13 -12.32 -7.91
CA ASP A 104 -1.08 -11.33 -7.45
C ASP A 104 -0.90 -10.04 -8.27
N ALA A 105 -2.03 -9.41 -8.61
CA ALA A 105 -2.01 -8.12 -9.30
C ALA A 105 -1.45 -7.00 -8.39
N TYR A 106 -1.42 -7.21 -7.07
CA TYR A 106 -0.95 -6.23 -6.10
C TYR A 106 -0.40 -6.88 -4.83
N LEU A 107 0.46 -6.15 -4.13
CA LEU A 107 0.85 -6.38 -2.74
C LEU A 107 0.20 -5.31 -1.86
N TYR A 108 -0.08 -5.61 -0.59
CA TYR A 108 -0.63 -4.59 0.31
C TYR A 108 -0.13 -4.77 1.74
N ALA A 109 -0.04 -3.69 2.50
CA ALA A 109 0.33 -3.73 3.90
C ALA A 109 -0.58 -2.79 4.70
N GLN A 110 -1.06 -3.25 5.85
CA GLN A 110 -1.87 -2.44 6.75
C GLN A 110 -1.16 -2.34 8.10
N VAL A 111 -0.92 -1.11 8.56
CA VAL A 111 -0.33 -0.85 9.88
C VAL A 111 -1.17 0.21 10.61
N GLY A 112 -1.30 0.04 11.93
CA GLY A 112 -1.92 1.03 12.80
C GLY A 112 -0.85 1.83 13.52
N GLY A 113 -1.12 3.11 13.76
CA GLY A 113 -0.20 3.96 14.50
C GLY A 113 -0.82 5.14 15.24
N THR A 114 0.02 5.83 16.00
CA THR A 114 -0.32 7.08 16.70
C THR A 114 0.04 8.30 15.87
N TRP A 115 -0.51 9.49 16.17
CA TRP A 115 -0.27 10.72 15.38
C TRP A 115 1.20 11.14 15.26
N ASN A 116 2.05 10.69 16.19
CA ASN A 116 3.47 11.01 16.18
C ASN A 116 4.34 9.93 15.52
N GLU A 117 3.75 8.79 15.16
CA GLU A 117 4.47 7.71 14.48
C GLU A 117 4.67 8.01 13.00
N ARG A 118 5.78 7.48 12.50
CA ARG A 118 6.14 7.54 11.09
C ARG A 118 6.40 6.13 10.61
N PHE A 119 5.96 5.87 9.39
CA PHE A 119 6.23 4.62 8.70
C PHE A 119 7.05 4.90 7.45
N TRP A 120 8.00 4.02 7.18
CA TRP A 120 8.76 3.99 5.94
C TRP A 120 8.28 2.82 5.10
N VAL A 121 7.94 3.13 3.86
CA VAL A 121 7.58 2.13 2.86
C VAL A 121 8.76 1.99 1.92
N THR A 122 9.30 0.79 1.82
CA THR A 122 10.39 0.44 0.89
C THR A 122 9.87 -0.57 -0.11
N ILE A 123 10.19 -0.33 -1.38
CA ILE A 123 9.81 -1.19 -2.49
C ILE A 123 11.08 -1.59 -3.20
N ASP A 124 11.26 -2.90 -3.34
CA ASP A 124 12.40 -3.48 -4.01
C ASP A 124 11.90 -4.48 -5.05
N ILE A 125 12.60 -4.56 -6.17
CA ILE A 125 12.40 -5.63 -7.14
C ILE A 125 13.70 -6.41 -7.13
N THR A 126 13.71 -7.56 -6.46
CA THR A 126 14.84 -8.46 -6.58
C THR A 126 14.59 -9.30 -7.82
N PRO A 127 15.44 -9.26 -8.86
CA PRO A 127 15.31 -10.19 -9.96
C PRO A 127 15.41 -11.60 -9.37
N GLY A 128 14.37 -12.41 -9.56
CA GLY A 128 14.40 -13.82 -9.18
C GLY A 128 15.67 -14.44 -9.73
N THR A 129 16.49 -15.04 -8.86
CA THR A 129 17.64 -15.81 -9.33
C THR A 129 17.13 -16.93 -10.25
N PRO A 130 17.76 -17.11 -11.43
CA PRO A 130 17.30 -18.01 -12.49
C PRO A 130 17.33 -19.49 -12.11
#